data_AF-A0A948W391-F1
#
_entry.id   AF-A0A948W391-F1
#
_cell.length_a   1.000
_cell.length_b   1.000
_cell.length_c   1.000
_cell.angle_alpha   90.00
_cell.angle_beta   90.00
_cell.angle_gamma   90.00
#
_symmetry.space_group_name_H-M   'P 1'
#
loop_
_entity.id
_entity.type
_entity.pdbx_description
1 polymer ?
#
loop_
_entity_poly.entity_id
_entity_poly.type
_entity_poly.pdbx_seq_one_letter_code
_entity_poly.pdbx_strand_id
1 'polypeptide(L)'
;MTIPADTALSYLAGQVYAIAGAEAIKEGLEGEAACLNRGRAFTTFVTVPIGTYFVSRWPEWSWMYLAGETARSPVAKACGLSAYVGAHELGFRCAAKQLRKGKLGRAVAHLVVSSLVVAVLGLFGLERLRWLGDERSYRLGLATDVLHYPDFMISMGCAAAYAVPFVVLVILKNYREGRGATPTD
;
A
#
# COMPACT_ATOMS: atom_id res chain seq x y z
N MET A 1 6.08 -11.68 5.62
CA MET A 1 6.60 -10.96 4.43
C MET A 1 5.74 -9.74 4.26
N THR A 2 5.84 -8.79 5.17
CA THR A 2 4.83 -7.74 5.34
C THR A 2 5.36 -6.42 4.83
N ILE A 3 6.55 -5.97 5.24
CA ILE A 3 7.11 -4.72 4.69
C ILE A 3 7.28 -4.78 3.16
N PRO A 4 7.87 -5.81 2.54
CA PRO A 4 7.99 -5.84 1.07
C PRO A 4 6.64 -5.84 0.36
N ALA A 5 5.66 -6.61 0.88
CA ALA A 5 4.32 -6.69 0.31
C ALA A 5 3.54 -5.38 0.50
N ASP A 6 3.53 -4.81 1.71
CA ASP A 6 2.87 -3.55 2.05
C ASP A 6 3.50 -2.37 1.31
N THR A 7 4.83 -2.36 1.14
CA THR A 7 5.56 -1.37 0.35
C THR A 7 5.16 -1.48 -1.12
N ALA A 8 5.06 -2.69 -1.65
CA ALA A 8 4.61 -2.93 -3.02
C ALA A 8 3.13 -2.53 -3.23
N LEU A 9 2.24 -2.86 -2.29
CA LEU A 9 0.85 -2.43 -2.31
C LEU A 9 0.74 -0.91 -2.22
N SER A 10 1.57 -0.25 -1.40
CA SER A 10 1.65 1.21 -1.31
C SER A 10 2.09 1.83 -2.64
N TYR A 11 3.07 1.21 -3.31
CA TYR A 11 3.49 1.61 -4.67
C TYR A 11 2.34 1.51 -5.69
N LEU A 12 1.58 0.41 -5.68
CA LEU A 12 0.41 0.24 -6.54
C LEU A 12 -0.69 1.25 -6.22
N ALA A 13 -0.95 1.52 -4.93
CA ALA A 13 -1.93 2.52 -4.50
C ALA A 13 -1.59 3.91 -5.02
N GLY A 14 -0.31 4.32 -4.96
CA GLY A 14 0.15 5.59 -5.54
C GLY A 14 -0.14 5.69 -7.04
N GLN A 15 0.10 4.61 -7.81
CA GLN A 15 -0.25 4.57 -9.23
C GLN A 15 -1.75 4.68 -9.47
N VAL A 16 -2.57 3.95 -8.71
CA VAL A 16 -4.04 3.98 -8.80
C VAL A 16 -4.57 5.39 -8.53
N TYR A 17 -4.06 6.07 -7.50
CA TYR A 17 -4.51 7.42 -7.16
C TYR A 17 -4.11 8.46 -8.21
N ALA A 18 -2.94 8.32 -8.82
CA ALA A 18 -2.54 9.16 -9.95
C ALA A 18 -3.45 8.91 -11.17
N ILE A 19 -3.72 7.64 -11.53
CA ILE A 19 -4.59 7.29 -12.65
C ILE A 19 -6.03 7.78 -12.40
N ALA A 20 -6.53 7.68 -11.18
CA ALA A 20 -7.85 8.21 -10.81
C ALA A 20 -7.92 9.74 -11.01
N GLY A 21 -6.82 10.46 -10.77
CA GLY A 21 -6.69 11.91 -10.97
C GLY A 21 -6.12 12.30 -12.34
N ALA A 22 -6.21 11.44 -13.35
CA ALA A 22 -5.50 11.61 -14.62
C ALA A 22 -5.76 12.97 -15.30
N GLU A 23 -7.00 13.43 -15.34
CA GLU A 23 -7.35 14.70 -15.98
C GLU A 23 -6.80 15.90 -15.19
N ALA A 24 -7.00 15.95 -13.87
CA ALA A 24 -6.45 17.00 -13.01
C ALA A 24 -4.90 17.08 -13.09
N ILE A 25 -4.22 15.95 -13.28
CA ILE A 25 -2.75 15.91 -13.48
C ILE A 25 -2.35 16.45 -14.85
N LYS A 26 -3.17 16.26 -15.89
CA LYS A 26 -2.90 16.82 -17.22
C LYS A 26 -3.08 18.34 -17.24
N GLU A 27 -4.04 18.85 -16.47
CA GLU A 27 -4.37 20.27 -16.40
C GLU A 27 -3.27 21.10 -15.71
N GLY A 28 -2.55 20.54 -14.73
CA GLY A 28 -1.41 21.24 -14.16
C GLY A 28 -0.86 20.70 -12.84
N LEU A 29 0.10 21.44 -12.29
CA LEU A 29 0.82 21.08 -11.06
C LEU A 29 -0.08 21.11 -9.81
N GLU A 30 -1.08 21.99 -9.78
CA GLU A 30 -1.99 22.12 -8.64
C GLU A 30 -2.88 20.88 -8.47
N GLY A 31 -3.50 20.42 -9.57
CA GLY A 31 -4.31 19.20 -9.58
C GLY A 31 -3.50 17.95 -9.22
N GLU A 32 -2.25 17.88 -9.69
CA GLU A 32 -1.32 16.82 -9.29
C GLU A 32 -1.00 16.86 -7.79
N ALA A 33 -0.64 18.03 -7.26
CA ALA A 33 -0.32 18.19 -5.84
C ALA A 33 -1.51 17.84 -4.96
N ALA A 34 -2.72 18.23 -5.36
CA ALA A 34 -3.95 17.90 -4.66
C ALA A 34 -4.22 16.38 -4.62
N CYS A 35 -4.05 15.70 -5.76
CA CYS A 35 -4.18 14.23 -5.84
C CYS A 35 -3.13 13.52 -4.96
N LEU A 36 -1.87 13.97 -5.01
CA LEU A 36 -0.79 13.41 -4.20
C LEU A 36 -1.03 13.63 -2.70
N ASN A 37 -1.46 14.82 -2.29
CA ASN A 37 -1.70 15.15 -0.89
C ASN A 37 -2.85 14.31 -0.28
N ARG A 38 -3.88 13.96 -1.07
CA ARG A 38 -4.91 13.00 -0.60
C ARG A 38 -4.35 11.61 -0.40
N GLY A 39 -3.50 11.14 -1.31
CA GLY A 39 -2.78 9.88 -1.15
C GLY A 39 -1.91 9.89 0.11
N ARG A 40 -1.15 10.96 0.35
CA ARG A 40 -0.36 11.16 1.58
C ARG A 40 -1.22 11.16 2.83
N ALA A 41 -2.36 11.85 2.81
CA ALA A 41 -3.30 11.86 3.93
C ALA A 41 -3.82 10.44 4.21
N PHE A 42 -4.20 9.68 3.17
CA PHE A 42 -4.58 8.28 3.32
C PHE A 42 -3.45 7.45 3.94
N THR A 43 -2.24 7.51 3.39
CA THR A 43 -1.10 6.74 3.93
C THR A 43 -0.82 7.10 5.39
N THR A 44 -0.88 8.39 5.74
CA THR A 44 -0.56 8.89 7.08
C THR A 44 -1.63 8.56 8.11
N PHE A 45 -2.92 8.67 7.77
CA PHE A 45 -4.03 8.49 8.71
C PHE A 45 -4.66 7.10 8.68
N VAL A 46 -4.34 6.29 7.67
CA VAL A 46 -4.90 4.95 7.49
C VAL A 46 -3.81 3.90 7.46
N THR A 47 -2.93 3.93 6.45
CA THR A 47 -1.93 2.87 6.25
C THR A 47 -0.91 2.78 7.39
N VAL A 48 -0.34 3.92 7.82
CA VAL A 48 0.65 3.96 8.90
C VAL A 48 0.06 3.54 10.25
N PRO A 49 -1.14 4.00 10.68
CA PRO A 49 -1.78 3.51 11.90
C PRO A 49 -2.09 2.01 11.86
N ILE A 50 -2.63 1.50 10.74
CA ILE A 50 -2.86 0.06 10.56
C ILE A 50 -1.54 -0.72 10.70
N GLY A 51 -0.51 -0.30 9.95
CA GLY A 51 0.81 -0.92 10.01
C GLY A 51 1.36 -0.91 11.43
N THR A 52 1.30 0.23 12.12
CA THR A 52 1.75 0.38 13.50
C THR A 52 0.99 -0.55 14.45
N TYR A 53 -0.34 -0.65 14.31
CA TYR A 53 -1.16 -1.57 15.10
C TYR A 53 -0.71 -3.03 14.91
N PHE A 54 -0.58 -3.50 13.67
CA PHE A 54 -0.14 -4.87 13.39
C PHE A 54 1.29 -5.13 13.88
N VAL A 55 2.20 -4.18 13.68
CA VAL A 55 3.58 -4.23 14.19
C VAL A 55 3.65 -4.33 15.72
N SER A 56 2.69 -3.74 16.42
CA SER A 56 2.63 -3.75 17.88
C SER A 56 1.93 -5.00 18.43
N ARG A 57 0.79 -5.37 17.84
CA ARG A 57 -0.08 -6.45 18.34
C ARG A 57 0.30 -7.82 17.82
N TRP A 58 0.80 -7.90 16.59
CA TRP A 58 1.13 -9.14 15.86
C TRP A 58 2.56 -9.10 15.30
N PRO A 59 3.58 -8.82 16.12
CA PRO A 59 4.94 -8.57 15.66
C PRO A 59 5.55 -9.75 14.91
N GLU A 60 5.17 -10.97 15.25
CA GLU A 60 5.65 -12.18 14.58
C GLU A 60 5.17 -12.15 13.12
N TRP A 61 3.88 -11.97 12.87
CA TRP A 61 3.33 -11.87 11.52
C TRP A 61 3.85 -10.65 10.74
N SER A 62 3.93 -9.49 11.40
CA SER A 62 4.25 -8.19 10.79
C SER A 62 5.73 -7.93 10.49
N TRP A 63 6.65 -8.79 10.90
CA TRP A 63 8.10 -8.59 10.69
C TRP A 63 8.79 -9.82 10.10
N MET A 64 8.04 -10.87 9.81
CA MET A 64 8.51 -12.26 9.88
C MET A 64 9.65 -12.68 8.93
N TYR A 65 10.13 -11.86 7.98
CA TYR A 65 11.22 -12.28 7.07
C TYR A 65 12.33 -11.25 6.82
N LEU A 66 12.39 -10.17 7.59
CA LEU A 66 13.57 -9.31 7.56
C LEU A 66 14.19 -9.27 8.95
N ALA A 67 15.10 -10.22 9.19
CA ALA A 67 16.24 -10.11 10.11
C ALA A 67 15.99 -10.10 11.64
N GLY A 68 15.91 -11.30 12.23
CA GLY A 68 16.38 -11.57 13.60
C GLY A 68 15.89 -10.62 14.71
N GLU A 69 16.66 -10.53 15.80
CA GLU A 69 16.34 -9.65 16.94
C GLU A 69 16.39 -8.15 16.56
N THR A 70 17.15 -7.79 15.53
CA THR A 70 17.33 -6.42 15.04
C THR A 70 16.07 -5.83 14.40
N ALA A 71 15.19 -6.64 13.82
CA ALA A 71 13.90 -6.22 13.28
C ALA A 71 12.90 -5.73 14.33
N ARG A 72 13.13 -6.09 15.60
CA ARG A 72 12.30 -5.63 16.72
C ARG A 72 12.66 -4.21 17.18
N SER A 73 13.76 -3.64 16.67
CA SER A 73 14.21 -2.28 16.98
C SER A 73 13.19 -1.21 16.55
N PRO A 74 12.91 -0.19 17.38
CA PRO A 74 12.08 0.96 16.99
C PRO A 74 12.54 1.66 15.70
N VAL A 75 13.85 1.65 15.42
CA VAL A 75 14.42 2.25 14.21
C VAL A 75 14.01 1.46 12.96
N ALA A 76 14.12 0.12 13.01
CA ALA A 76 13.66 -0.74 11.91
C ALA A 76 12.15 -0.59 11.67
N LYS A 77 11.38 -0.41 12.75
CA LYS A 77 9.94 -0.08 12.72
C LYS A 77 9.65 1.21 11.98
N ALA A 78 10.34 2.29 12.34
CA ALA A 78 10.21 3.58 11.70
C ALA A 78 10.63 3.54 10.22
N CYS A 79 11.73 2.87 9.88
CA CYS A 79 12.21 2.71 8.50
C CYS A 79 11.21 1.93 7.64
N GLY A 80 10.65 0.82 8.16
CA GLY A 80 9.65 0.02 7.46
C GLY A 80 8.38 0.83 7.15
N LEU A 81 7.84 1.55 8.15
CA LEU A 81 6.66 2.40 7.97
C LEU A 81 6.92 3.57 7.01
N SER A 82 8.12 4.16 7.06
CA SER A 82 8.53 5.23 6.14
C SER A 82 8.65 4.74 4.70
N ALA A 83 9.03 3.48 4.49
CA ALA A 83 9.08 2.89 3.16
C ALA A 83 7.71 2.84 2.48
N TYR A 84 6.61 2.75 3.24
CA TYR A 84 5.25 2.77 2.68
C TYR A 84 4.95 4.11 2.02
N VAL A 85 5.31 5.20 2.71
CA VAL A 85 5.16 6.57 2.19
C VAL A 85 6.05 6.77 0.96
N GLY A 86 7.31 6.37 1.04
CA GLY A 86 8.26 6.50 -0.08
C GLY A 86 7.81 5.73 -1.32
N ALA A 87 7.32 4.49 -1.13
CA ALA A 87 6.83 3.67 -2.21
C ALA A 87 5.54 4.22 -2.83
N HIS A 88 4.61 4.69 -2.01
CA HIS A 88 3.42 5.40 -2.50
C HIS A 88 3.79 6.60 -3.36
N GLU A 89 4.71 7.47 -2.89
CA GLU A 89 5.16 8.63 -3.66
C GLU A 89 5.82 8.22 -4.98
N LEU A 90 6.66 7.19 -4.96
CA LEU A 90 7.33 6.71 -6.17
C LEU A 90 6.32 6.18 -7.19
N GLY A 91 5.34 5.39 -6.74
CA GLY A 91 4.26 4.88 -7.59
C GLY A 91 3.44 5.99 -8.23
N PHE A 92 3.04 6.98 -7.42
CA PHE A 92 2.33 8.15 -7.89
C PHE A 92 3.14 8.91 -8.95
N ARG A 93 4.40 9.24 -8.66
CA ARG A 93 5.29 9.99 -9.58
C ARG A 93 5.55 9.23 -10.88
N CYS A 94 5.66 7.91 -10.85
CA CYS A 94 5.82 7.09 -12.06
C CYS A 94 4.59 7.20 -12.98
N ALA A 95 3.38 7.09 -12.41
CA ALA A 95 2.13 7.23 -13.16
C ALA A 95 1.92 8.67 -13.64
N ALA A 96 2.05 9.67 -12.76
CA ALA A 96 1.97 11.10 -13.10
C ALA A 96 2.94 11.47 -14.23
N LYS A 97 4.18 10.94 -14.16
CA LYS A 97 5.12 10.66 -15.25
C LYS A 97 4.51 10.64 -16.66
N GLN A 98 3.69 9.61 -16.86
CA GLN A 98 3.10 9.25 -18.14
C GLN A 98 1.83 10.06 -18.41
N LEU A 99 1.07 10.39 -17.38
CA LEU A 99 -0.18 11.16 -17.47
C LEU A 99 0.07 12.59 -17.95
N ARG A 100 1.10 13.28 -17.44
CA ARG A 100 1.54 14.59 -17.95
C ARG A 100 1.89 14.59 -19.43
N LYS A 101 2.24 13.41 -19.99
CA LYS A 101 2.55 13.23 -21.42
C LYS A 101 1.33 12.80 -22.24
N GLY A 102 0.14 12.79 -21.65
CA GLY A 102 -1.09 12.28 -22.27
C GLY A 102 -1.11 10.75 -22.47
N LYS A 103 -0.17 10.00 -21.87
CA LYS A 103 0.00 8.55 -22.12
C LYS A 103 -0.71 7.70 -21.08
N LEU A 104 -2.03 7.86 -20.96
CA LEU A 104 -2.86 7.09 -20.01
C LEU A 104 -2.69 5.57 -20.18
N GLY A 105 -2.72 5.08 -21.42
CA GLY A 105 -2.53 3.65 -21.70
C GLY A 105 -1.20 3.09 -21.19
N ARG A 106 -0.11 3.88 -21.22
CA ARG A 106 1.18 3.47 -20.64
C ARG A 106 1.17 3.47 -19.12
N ALA A 107 0.48 4.41 -18.49
CA ALA A 107 0.32 4.43 -17.03
C ALA A 107 -0.47 3.18 -16.57
N VAL A 108 -1.56 2.84 -17.24
CA VAL A 108 -2.36 1.65 -16.94
C VAL A 108 -1.57 0.37 -17.21
N ALA A 109 -0.86 0.28 -18.33
CA ALA A 109 -0.01 -0.87 -18.62
C ALA A 109 1.09 -1.05 -17.55
N HIS A 110 1.70 0.04 -17.10
CA HIS A 110 2.68 0.00 -16.02
C HIS A 110 2.07 -0.47 -14.70
N LEU A 111 0.87 -0.02 -14.35
CA LEU A 111 0.13 -0.51 -13.19
C LEU A 111 -0.12 -2.01 -13.29
N VAL A 112 -0.62 -2.50 -14.44
CA VAL A 112 -0.90 -3.93 -14.66
C VAL A 112 0.37 -4.76 -14.53
N VAL A 113 1.46 -4.35 -15.17
CA VAL A 113 2.75 -5.05 -15.08
C VAL A 113 3.27 -5.04 -13.65
N SER A 114 3.20 -3.90 -12.95
CA SER A 114 3.58 -3.80 -11.55
C SER A 114 2.74 -4.75 -10.69
N SER A 115 1.42 -4.80 -10.88
CA SER A 115 0.53 -5.70 -10.16
C SER A 115 0.86 -7.17 -10.42
N LEU A 116 1.20 -7.54 -11.65
CA LEU A 116 1.65 -8.90 -11.98
C LEU A 116 2.96 -9.24 -11.29
N VAL A 117 3.94 -8.34 -11.28
CA VAL A 117 5.21 -8.54 -10.56
C VAL A 117 4.95 -8.73 -9.08
N VAL A 118 4.09 -7.89 -8.47
CA VAL A 118 3.72 -8.02 -7.05
C VAL A 118 2.99 -9.32 -6.78
N ALA A 119 2.09 -9.75 -7.66
CA ALA A 119 1.39 -11.03 -7.53
C ALA A 119 2.38 -12.21 -7.59
N VAL A 120 3.29 -12.22 -8.57
CA VAL A 120 4.32 -13.26 -8.71
C VAL A 120 5.24 -13.28 -7.49
N LEU A 121 5.75 -12.13 -7.05
CA LEU A 121 6.56 -12.04 -5.83
C LEU A 121 5.76 -12.44 -4.57
N GLY A 122 4.46 -12.15 -4.56
CA GLY A 122 3.52 -12.57 -3.52
C GLY A 122 3.40 -14.08 -3.42
N LEU A 123 3.42 -14.81 -4.54
CA LEU A 123 3.44 -16.29 -4.54
C LEU A 123 4.68 -16.83 -3.82
N PHE A 124 5.83 -16.16 -3.94
CA PHE A 124 7.06 -16.47 -3.19
C PHE A 124 6.99 -15.95 -1.74
N GLY A 125 6.05 -16.46 -0.96
CA GLY A 125 5.88 -16.06 0.45
C GLY A 125 4.43 -16.07 0.95
N LEU A 126 3.46 -16.29 0.06
CA LEU A 126 2.05 -16.43 0.40
C LEU A 126 1.78 -17.57 1.38
N GLU A 127 2.43 -18.71 1.18
CA GLU A 127 2.32 -19.86 2.07
C GLU A 127 2.69 -19.48 3.50
N ARG A 128 3.70 -18.63 3.64
CA ARG A 128 4.24 -18.11 4.89
C ARG A 128 3.35 -17.04 5.55
N LEU A 129 2.59 -16.26 4.77
CA LEU A 129 1.63 -15.26 5.30
C LEU A 129 0.45 -15.91 6.03
N ARG A 130 0.20 -17.20 5.78
CA ARG A 130 -0.84 -17.99 6.46
C ARG A 130 -0.46 -18.37 7.89
N TRP A 131 0.80 -18.24 8.29
CA TRP A 131 1.26 -18.75 9.58
C TRP A 131 1.72 -17.63 10.50
N LEU A 132 1.41 -17.78 11.78
CA LEU A 132 1.82 -16.91 12.87
C LEU A 132 2.84 -17.66 13.73
N GLY A 133 4.03 -17.09 13.85
CA GLY A 133 5.13 -17.66 14.63
C GLY A 133 6.48 -17.29 14.02
N ASP A 134 7.52 -17.20 14.84
CA ASP A 134 8.87 -16.90 14.33
C ASP A 134 9.39 -17.94 13.32
N GLU A 135 10.49 -17.62 12.64
CA GLU A 135 11.07 -18.51 11.62
C GLU A 135 11.39 -19.90 12.17
N ARG A 136 11.80 -19.99 13.44
CA ARG A 136 12.11 -21.27 14.09
C ARG A 136 10.85 -22.09 14.28
N SER A 137 9.78 -21.49 14.81
CA SER A 137 8.47 -22.10 15.01
C SER A 137 7.87 -22.54 13.68
N TYR A 138 8.02 -21.73 12.63
CA TYR A 138 7.62 -22.09 11.28
C TYR A 138 8.36 -23.33 10.75
N ARG A 139 9.70 -23.34 10.84
CA ARG A 139 10.52 -24.48 10.39
C ARG A 139 10.28 -25.76 11.19
N LEU A 140 9.87 -25.64 12.46
CA LEU A 140 9.55 -26.77 13.32
C LEU A 140 8.08 -27.24 13.21
N GLY A 141 7.26 -26.60 12.38
CA GLY A 141 5.84 -26.94 12.23
C GLY A 141 4.99 -26.56 13.45
N LEU A 142 5.47 -25.64 14.28
CA LEU A 142 4.79 -25.15 15.49
C LEU A 142 4.05 -23.82 15.26
N ALA A 143 4.22 -23.20 14.08
CA ALA A 143 3.52 -21.97 13.74
C ALA A 143 2.01 -22.24 13.59
N THR A 144 1.21 -21.27 14.02
CA THR A 144 -0.26 -21.39 14.04
C THR A 144 -0.85 -20.83 12.76
N ASP A 145 -1.82 -21.52 12.16
CA ASP A 145 -2.54 -21.00 10.99
C ASP A 145 -3.40 -19.79 11.42
N VAL A 146 -3.19 -18.64 10.77
CA VAL A 146 -3.91 -17.39 11.05
C VAL A 146 -5.42 -17.54 10.90
N LEU A 147 -5.87 -18.45 10.02
CA LEU A 147 -7.30 -18.72 9.81
C LEU A 147 -7.96 -19.35 11.04
N HIS A 148 -7.18 -20.03 11.88
CA HIS A 148 -7.63 -20.63 13.13
C HIS A 148 -7.38 -19.72 14.34
N TYR A 149 -7.03 -18.45 14.11
CA TYR A 149 -6.74 -17.47 15.15
C TYR A 149 -7.74 -16.29 15.08
N PRO A 150 -8.91 -16.38 15.75
CA PRO A 150 -10.02 -15.44 15.59
C PRO A 150 -9.64 -13.97 15.82
N ASP A 151 -8.84 -13.69 16.85
CA ASP A 151 -8.39 -12.32 17.18
C ASP A 151 -7.60 -11.66 16.04
N PHE A 152 -6.81 -12.48 15.33
CA PHE A 152 -6.03 -12.01 14.19
C PHE A 152 -6.94 -11.73 13.00
N MET A 153 -7.89 -12.63 12.71
CA MET A 153 -8.87 -12.45 11.65
C MET A 153 -9.79 -11.24 11.90
N ILE A 154 -10.21 -11.01 13.14
CA ILE A 154 -10.97 -9.83 13.54
C ILE A 154 -10.12 -8.58 13.32
N SER A 155 -8.85 -8.59 13.74
CA SER A 155 -7.91 -7.48 13.50
C SER A 155 -7.79 -7.13 12.01
N MET A 156 -7.63 -8.14 11.15
CA MET A 156 -7.57 -7.99 9.70
C MET A 156 -8.88 -7.43 9.12
N GLY A 157 -10.02 -7.96 9.58
CA GLY A 157 -11.34 -7.49 9.19
C GLY A 157 -11.58 -6.03 9.56
N CYS A 158 -11.25 -5.63 10.78
CA CYS A 158 -11.35 -4.24 11.25
C CYS A 158 -10.44 -3.30 10.44
N ALA A 159 -9.20 -3.72 10.17
CA ALA A 159 -8.27 -2.93 9.37
C ALA A 159 -8.77 -2.74 7.93
N ALA A 160 -9.30 -3.79 7.30
CA ALA A 160 -9.90 -3.72 5.98
C ALA A 160 -11.14 -2.82 5.96
N ALA A 161 -12.05 -3.00 6.93
CA ALA A 161 -13.26 -2.19 7.08
C ALA A 161 -12.92 -0.70 7.32
N TYR A 162 -11.83 -0.41 8.03
CA TYR A 162 -11.33 0.95 8.21
C TYR A 162 -10.68 1.50 6.94
N ALA A 163 -9.88 0.72 6.21
CA ALA A 163 -9.12 1.22 5.06
C ALA A 163 -9.96 1.40 3.79
N VAL A 164 -10.86 0.46 3.48
CA VAL A 164 -11.61 0.42 2.22
C VAL A 164 -12.41 1.71 1.96
N PRO A 165 -13.18 2.27 2.92
CA PRO A 165 -13.91 3.50 2.69
C PRO A 165 -12.99 4.67 2.31
N PHE A 166 -11.83 4.80 2.93
CA PHE A 166 -10.89 5.88 2.61
C PHE A 166 -10.25 5.69 1.23
N VAL A 167 -9.89 4.46 0.84
CA VAL A 167 -9.41 4.18 -0.53
C VAL A 167 -10.44 4.62 -1.55
N VAL A 168 -11.70 4.22 -1.35
CA VAL A 168 -12.81 4.59 -2.24
C VAL A 168 -13.00 6.09 -2.29
N LEU A 169 -12.98 6.78 -1.14
CA LEU A 169 -13.12 8.24 -1.07
C LEU A 169 -11.99 8.97 -1.81
N VAL A 170 -10.73 8.53 -1.67
CA VAL A 170 -9.59 9.14 -2.39
C VAL A 170 -9.75 8.96 -3.90
N ILE A 171 -10.08 7.74 -4.35
CA ILE A 171 -10.28 7.44 -5.78
C ILE A 171 -11.43 8.29 -6.34
N LEU A 172 -12.59 8.29 -5.68
CA LEU A 172 -13.75 9.04 -6.11
C LEU A 172 -13.48 10.55 -6.14
N LYS A 173 -12.77 11.08 -5.15
CA LYS A 173 -12.44 12.51 -5.09
C LYS A 173 -11.47 12.91 -6.20
N ASN A 174 -10.42 12.13 -6.43
CA ASN A 174 -9.48 12.36 -7.53
C ASN A 174 -10.18 12.29 -8.90
N TYR A 175 -11.08 11.32 -9.06
CA TYR A 175 -11.87 11.15 -10.28
C TYR A 175 -12.83 12.31 -10.54
N ARG A 176 -13.52 12.79 -9.49
CA ARG A 176 -14.47 13.91 -9.61
C ARG A 176 -13.79 15.21 -9.96
N GLU A 177 -12.66 15.53 -9.33
CA GLU A 177 -11.93 16.76 -9.65
C GLU A 177 -11.38 16.75 -11.07
N GLY A 178 -10.92 15.61 -11.57
CA GLY A 178 -10.55 15.47 -12.98
C GLY A 178 -11.72 15.64 -13.97
N ARG A 179 -12.97 15.53 -13.52
CA ARG A 179 -14.15 15.80 -14.37
C ARG A 179 -14.76 17.18 -14.17
N GLY A 180 -14.55 17.77 -13.00
CA GLY A 180 -15.09 19.08 -12.62
C GLY A 180 -14.32 20.26 -13.21
N ALA A 181 -13.11 20.03 -13.71
CA ALA A 181 -12.37 20.99 -14.51
C ALA A 181 -12.82 20.97 -15.99
N THR A 182 -14.12 21.14 -16.20
CA THR A 182 -14.59 21.63 -17.51
C THR A 182 -14.05 23.04 -17.70
N PRO A 183 -13.40 23.36 -18.83
CA PRO A 183 -12.95 24.71 -19.11
C PRO A 183 -14.18 25.61 -19.19
N THR A 184 -14.22 26.66 -18.38
CA THR A 184 -15.04 27.82 -18.67
C THR A 184 -14.41 28.51 -19.87
N ASP A 185 -15.02 28.32 -21.04
CA ASP A 185 -14.73 29.07 -22.27
C ASP A 185 -14.87 30.59 -22.06
#